data_AF-A0A2A4U7G8-F1
#
_entry.id   AF-A0A2A4U7G8-F1
#
_cell.length_a   1.000
_cell.length_b   1.000
_cell.length_c   1.000
_cell.angle_alpha   90.00
_cell.angle_beta   90.00
_cell.angle_gamma   90.00
#
_symmetry.space_group_name_H-M   'P 1'
#
loop_
_entity.id
_entity.type
_entity.pdbx_description
1 polymer ?
#
loop_
_entity_poly.entity_id
_entity_poly.type
_entity_poly.pdbx_seq_one_letter_code
_entity_poly.pdbx_strand_id
1 'polypeptide(L)'
;MASVLSAPQGIPVPAQSLTERDGLKLKSIFDNEELLAHFGYTGGDAKDFWQKQIQRVEDISSGKIKLISDEQVAEQRAQPVHSVFRANGKIVAFYGHNSGITSTNAMGRVDWGASKDETAQNIFDRLTKVYGNIEMETYSAESGVTVGMAGDEMFGRGPQIPSPEAAFKAMNETSFASSRLQTSAEALALFQEARKWFGR
;
A
#
# COMPACT_ATOMS: atom_id res chain seq x y z
N MET A 1 27.59 6.34 43.28
CA MET A 1 26.38 5.96 44.05
C MET A 1 25.17 6.29 43.19
N ALA A 2 24.52 5.27 42.64
CA ALA A 2 23.40 5.41 41.71
C ALA A 2 22.09 5.54 42.49
N SER A 3 21.32 6.60 42.23
CA SER A 3 19.97 6.77 42.76
C SER A 3 18.99 6.16 41.77
N VAL A 4 18.30 5.11 42.21
CA VAL A 4 17.24 4.41 41.47
C VAL A 4 15.96 5.25 41.60
N LEU A 5 15.46 5.80 40.48
CA LEU A 5 14.16 6.46 40.40
C LEU A 5 13.08 5.40 40.18
N SER A 6 12.28 5.16 41.20
CA SER A 6 11.11 4.28 41.17
C SER A 6 9.95 4.97 40.43
N ALA A 7 9.36 4.31 39.44
CA ALA A 7 8.13 4.78 38.79
C ALA A 7 6.93 4.70 39.76
N PRO A 8 5.97 5.65 39.73
CA PRO A 8 4.79 5.59 40.57
C PRO A 8 3.88 4.45 40.12
N GLN A 9 3.45 3.64 41.09
CA GLN A 9 2.59 2.48 40.89
C GLN A 9 1.25 2.90 40.27
N GLY A 10 0.92 2.30 39.13
CA GLY A 10 -0.37 2.47 38.47
C GLY A 10 -1.50 1.89 39.30
N ILE A 11 -2.54 2.68 39.51
CA ILE A 11 -3.82 2.22 40.04
C ILE A 11 -4.38 1.20 39.03
N PRO A 12 -4.73 -0.03 39.43
CA PRO A 12 -5.34 -0.99 38.52
C PRO A 12 -6.77 -0.53 38.21
N VAL A 13 -6.99 -0.02 37.00
CA VAL A 13 -8.36 0.21 36.50
C VAL A 13 -8.91 -1.15 36.07
N PRO A 14 -9.97 -1.67 36.69
CA PRO A 14 -10.57 -2.91 36.26
C PRO A 14 -11.10 -2.73 34.84
N ALA A 15 -10.75 -3.64 33.95
CA ALA A 15 -11.33 -3.77 32.62
C ALA A 15 -12.80 -4.23 32.77
N GLN A 16 -13.67 -3.31 33.16
CA GLN A 16 -15.11 -3.49 32.98
C GLN A 16 -15.42 -3.20 31.51
N SER A 17 -16.00 -4.19 30.86
CA SER A 17 -16.52 -4.12 29.50
C SER A 17 -17.33 -2.84 29.32
N LEU A 18 -16.93 -2.02 28.35
CA LEU A 18 -17.58 -0.78 27.92
C LEU A 18 -19.00 -0.97 27.34
N THR A 19 -19.60 -2.15 27.50
CA THR A 19 -20.89 -2.50 26.90
C THR A 19 -22.10 -2.26 27.81
N GLU A 20 -21.95 -2.02 29.12
CA GLU A 20 -23.14 -2.05 30.02
C GLU A 20 -23.19 -1.01 31.15
N ARG A 21 -22.31 0.00 31.16
CA ARG A 21 -22.49 1.13 32.09
C ARG A 21 -23.17 2.30 31.40
N ASP A 22 -24.48 2.28 31.58
CA ASP A 22 -25.42 3.36 31.34
C ASP A 22 -25.62 3.69 29.86
N GLY A 23 -26.89 3.63 29.44
CA GLY A 23 -27.39 4.35 28.28
C GLY A 23 -27.29 5.86 28.51
N LEU A 24 -26.07 6.35 28.74
CA LEU A 24 -25.66 7.73 28.55
C LEU A 24 -25.95 8.02 27.09
N LYS A 25 -27.15 8.56 26.89
CA LYS A 25 -27.64 9.16 25.68
C LYS A 25 -26.53 10.04 25.13
N LEU A 26 -25.73 9.50 24.22
CA LEU A 26 -24.82 10.26 23.37
C LEU A 26 -25.60 11.41 22.73
N LYS A 27 -26.89 11.22 22.41
CA LYS A 27 -27.82 12.29 22.03
C LYS A 27 -27.85 13.54 22.93
N SER A 28 -27.59 13.43 24.24
CA SER A 28 -27.77 14.56 25.18
C SER A 28 -26.58 15.52 25.32
N ILE A 29 -25.37 15.12 24.88
CA ILE A 29 -24.21 16.04 24.86
C ILE A 29 -24.26 16.93 23.60
N PHE A 30 -24.84 16.41 22.51
CA PHE A 30 -24.83 17.06 21.19
C PHE A 30 -25.97 18.05 20.95
N ASP A 31 -26.99 18.05 21.81
CA ASP A 31 -28.07 19.05 21.81
C ASP A 31 -27.76 20.23 22.76
N ASN A 32 -26.58 20.23 23.40
CA ASN A 32 -26.19 21.25 24.37
C ASN A 32 -25.38 22.38 23.71
N GLU A 33 -26.10 23.39 23.22
CA GLU A 33 -25.57 24.56 22.52
C GLU A 33 -24.51 25.34 23.33
N GLU A 34 -24.57 25.31 24.67
CA GLU A 34 -23.60 25.99 25.54
C GLU A 34 -22.21 25.33 25.47
N LEU A 35 -22.17 24.00 25.34
CA LEU A 35 -20.92 23.23 25.28
C LEU A 35 -20.23 23.39 23.92
N LEU A 36 -21.02 23.48 22.84
CA LEU A 36 -20.54 23.76 21.48
C LEU A 36 -20.00 25.20 21.35
N ALA A 37 -20.66 26.18 21.97
CA ALA A 37 -20.21 27.56 22.02
C ALA A 37 -18.89 27.73 22.80
N HIS A 38 -18.69 26.95 23.87
CA HIS A 38 -17.46 26.99 24.68
C HIS A 38 -16.20 26.56 23.90
N PHE A 39 -16.36 25.70 22.89
CA PHE A 39 -15.29 25.27 21.99
C PHE A 39 -15.23 26.07 20.67
N GLY A 40 -16.01 27.16 20.55
CA GLY A 40 -16.01 28.05 19.39
C GLY A 40 -16.74 27.50 18.15
N TYR A 41 -17.56 26.46 18.30
CA TYR A 41 -18.34 25.89 17.21
C TYR A 41 -19.75 26.49 17.20
N THR A 42 -19.98 27.48 16.33
CA THR A 42 -21.31 28.10 16.16
C THR A 42 -22.05 27.51 14.96
N GLY A 43 -23.26 26.98 15.16
CA GLY A 43 -24.20 26.62 14.08
C GLY A 43 -23.92 25.30 13.34
N GLY A 44 -24.58 25.12 12.18
CA GLY A 44 -24.69 23.86 11.43
C GLY A 44 -23.36 23.17 11.07
N ASP A 45 -22.25 23.92 11.00
CA ASP A 45 -20.91 23.39 10.75
C ASP A 45 -20.39 22.48 11.87
N ALA A 46 -20.82 22.74 13.11
CA ALA A 46 -20.52 21.88 14.26
C ALA A 46 -21.19 20.52 14.10
N LYS A 47 -22.46 20.52 13.69
CA LYS A 47 -23.27 19.32 13.52
C LYS A 47 -22.71 18.44 12.39
N ASP A 48 -22.32 19.04 11.27
CA ASP A 48 -21.67 18.34 10.16
C ASP A 48 -20.30 17.78 10.53
N PHE A 49 -19.49 18.55 11.26
CA PHE A 49 -18.19 18.09 11.76
C PHE A 49 -18.35 16.87 12.68
N TRP A 50 -19.28 16.93 13.64
CA TRP A 50 -19.52 15.86 14.59
C TRP A 50 -20.19 14.64 13.97
N GLN A 51 -21.11 14.81 13.01
CA GLN A 51 -21.65 13.71 12.22
C GLN A 51 -20.55 12.97 11.45
N LYS A 52 -19.58 13.69 10.87
CA LYS A 52 -18.41 13.05 10.23
C LYS A 52 -17.52 12.29 11.23
N GLN A 53 -17.38 12.77 12.47
CA GLN A 53 -16.62 12.04 13.49
C GLN A 53 -17.37 10.79 13.97
N ILE A 54 -18.69 10.86 14.17
CA ILE A 54 -19.50 9.71 14.55
C ILE A 54 -19.47 8.65 13.43
N GLN A 55 -19.65 9.06 12.18
CA GLN A 55 -19.52 8.16 11.03
C GLN A 55 -18.13 7.52 10.98
N ARG A 56 -17.05 8.28 11.23
CA ARG A 56 -15.69 7.71 11.34
C ARG A 56 -15.59 6.67 12.45
N VAL A 57 -16.14 6.94 13.63
CA VAL A 57 -16.10 5.98 14.76
C VAL A 57 -16.90 4.72 14.44
N GLU A 58 -18.04 4.85 13.76
CA GLU A 58 -18.83 3.71 13.26
C GLU A 58 -18.11 2.94 12.15
N ASP A 59 -17.41 3.63 11.25
CA ASP A 59 -16.62 3.00 10.19
C ASP A 59 -15.37 2.28 10.74
N ILE A 60 -14.79 2.79 11.84
CA ILE A 60 -13.68 2.16 12.57
C ILE A 60 -14.21 0.92 13.30
N SER A 61 -15.32 1.05 14.04
CA SER A 61 -15.88 -0.04 14.84
C SER A 61 -16.49 -1.16 14.00
N SER A 62 -16.98 -0.85 12.79
CA SER A 62 -17.50 -1.83 11.83
C SER A 62 -16.42 -2.53 11.00
N GLY A 63 -15.14 -2.19 11.17
CA GLY A 63 -14.03 -2.80 10.44
C GLY A 63 -13.93 -2.43 8.96
N LYS A 64 -14.85 -1.59 8.45
CA LYS A 64 -14.86 -1.10 7.05
C LYS A 64 -13.59 -0.31 6.72
N ILE A 65 -13.09 0.51 7.64
CA ILE A 65 -11.84 1.25 7.45
C ILE A 65 -10.65 0.30 7.31
N LYS A 66 -10.65 -0.84 8.01
CA LYS A 66 -9.58 -1.84 7.88
C LYS A 66 -9.61 -2.50 6.50
N LEU A 67 -10.79 -2.87 6.01
CA LEU A 67 -10.96 -3.43 4.65
C LEU A 67 -10.50 -2.44 3.57
N ILE A 68 -10.93 -1.18 3.64
CA ILE A 68 -10.52 -0.13 2.69
C ILE A 68 -9.01 0.11 2.77
N SER A 69 -8.43 0.10 3.98
CA SER A 69 -6.99 0.23 4.18
C SER A 69 -6.22 -0.96 3.60
N ASP A 70 -6.70 -2.19 3.80
CA ASP A 70 -6.04 -3.40 3.30
C ASP A 70 -6.11 -3.45 1.75
N GLU A 71 -7.24 -3.04 1.16
CA GLU A 71 -7.39 -2.90 -0.30
C GLU A 71 -6.46 -1.83 -0.87
N GLN A 72 -6.37 -0.66 -0.24
CA GLN A 72 -5.45 0.41 -0.65
C GLN A 72 -3.98 -0.03 -0.56
N VAL A 73 -3.61 -0.76 0.49
CA VAL A 73 -2.27 -1.32 0.62
C VAL A 73 -2.00 -2.37 -0.45
N ALA A 74 -2.97 -3.23 -0.75
CA ALA A 74 -2.86 -4.21 -1.82
C ALA A 74 -2.68 -3.53 -3.19
N GLU A 75 -3.46 -2.49 -3.47
CA GLU A 75 -3.37 -1.70 -4.71
C GLU A 75 -2.01 -1.03 -4.86
N GLN A 76 -1.50 -0.39 -3.80
CA GLN A 76 -0.17 0.23 -3.82
C GLN A 76 0.95 -0.80 -4.01
N ARG A 77 0.82 -1.97 -3.39
CA ARG A 77 1.78 -3.08 -3.53
C ARG A 77 1.73 -3.72 -4.92
N ALA A 78 0.59 -3.68 -5.60
CA ALA A 78 0.44 -4.21 -6.95
C ALA A 78 1.01 -3.29 -8.04
N GLN A 79 1.35 -2.03 -7.71
CA GLN A 79 1.90 -1.10 -8.70
C GLN A 79 3.22 -1.62 -9.29
N PRO A 80 3.43 -1.49 -10.61
CA PRO A 80 4.65 -1.95 -11.25
C PRO A 80 5.85 -1.07 -10.88
N VAL A 81 7.00 -1.72 -10.69
CA VAL A 81 8.26 -1.02 -10.43
C VAL A 81 8.87 -0.53 -11.74
N HIS A 82 9.40 0.68 -11.74
CA HIS A 82 10.19 1.22 -12.83
C HIS A 82 11.67 0.90 -12.64
N SER A 83 12.23 1.24 -11.49
CA SER A 83 13.66 1.03 -11.23
C SER A 83 13.92 0.54 -9.81
N VAL A 84 14.91 -0.33 -9.67
CA VAL A 84 15.46 -0.81 -8.41
C VAL A 84 16.93 -0.44 -8.34
N PHE A 85 17.34 0.05 -7.17
CA PHE A 85 18.71 0.48 -6.91
C PHE A 85 19.33 -0.41 -5.84
N ARG A 86 20.44 -1.07 -6.18
CA ARG A 86 21.12 -2.02 -5.30
C ARG A 86 22.48 -1.50 -4.86
N ALA A 87 22.80 -1.65 -3.57
CA ALA A 87 24.15 -1.49 -3.06
C ALA A 87 24.59 -2.83 -2.46
N ASN A 88 25.73 -3.37 -2.91
CA ASN A 88 26.24 -4.67 -2.47
C ASN A 88 25.18 -5.80 -2.55
N GLY A 89 24.44 -5.84 -3.66
CA GLY A 89 23.37 -6.82 -3.92
C GLY A 89 22.05 -6.58 -3.18
N LYS A 90 21.96 -5.61 -2.27
CA LYS A 90 20.72 -5.30 -1.51
C LYS A 90 20.00 -4.10 -2.08
N ILE A 91 18.68 -4.16 -2.19
CA ILE A 91 17.86 -3.00 -2.57
C ILE A 91 17.99 -1.91 -1.51
N VAL A 92 18.46 -0.74 -1.91
CA VAL A 92 18.54 0.47 -1.07
C VAL A 92 17.47 1.49 -1.42
N ALA A 93 16.94 1.44 -2.64
CA ALA A 93 15.79 2.21 -3.07
C ALA A 93 15.06 1.55 -4.24
N PHE A 94 13.80 1.93 -4.46
CA PHE A 94 13.07 1.61 -5.68
C PHE A 94 12.10 2.74 -6.03
N TYR A 95 11.76 2.83 -7.31
CA TYR A 95 10.85 3.81 -7.90
C TYR A 95 9.80 3.09 -8.73
N GLY A 96 8.51 3.34 -8.48
CA GLY A 96 7.42 2.74 -9.26
C GLY A 96 6.98 3.60 -10.44
N HIS A 97 6.33 2.98 -11.43
CA HIS A 97 5.83 3.71 -12.60
C HIS A 97 4.76 4.74 -12.22
N ASN A 98 3.84 4.35 -11.34
CA ASN A 98 2.72 5.18 -10.91
C ASN A 98 2.72 5.39 -9.40
N SER A 99 3.87 5.16 -8.76
CA SER A 99 4.03 5.31 -7.32
C SER A 99 5.24 6.16 -7.00
N GLY A 100 5.39 6.50 -5.73
CA GLY A 100 6.51 7.28 -5.24
C GLY A 100 7.83 6.50 -5.24
N ILE A 101 8.80 7.08 -4.56
CA ILE A 101 10.11 6.48 -4.35
C ILE A 101 10.17 5.99 -2.89
N THR A 102 10.66 4.78 -2.69
CA THR A 102 10.97 4.25 -1.35
C THR A 102 12.47 4.06 -1.22
N SER A 103 13.06 4.46 -0.10
CA SER A 103 14.50 4.31 0.16
C SER A 103 14.80 3.99 1.63
N THR A 104 15.87 3.22 1.85
CA THR A 104 16.38 2.87 3.19
C THR A 104 17.12 4.02 3.86
N ASN A 105 17.45 5.08 3.12
CA ASN A 105 18.21 6.22 3.63
C ASN A 105 17.53 7.55 3.30
N ALA A 106 17.97 8.61 3.99
CA ALA A 106 17.56 9.97 3.71
C ALA A 106 18.18 10.46 2.39
N MET A 107 17.63 9.97 1.27
CA MET A 107 17.97 10.39 -0.08
C MET A 107 17.76 11.90 -0.28
N GLY A 108 16.96 12.53 0.59
CA GLY A 108 16.62 13.94 0.57
C GLY A 108 15.70 14.26 -0.60
N ARG A 109 15.66 15.53 -1.01
CA ARG A 109 14.86 15.95 -2.15
C ARG A 109 15.48 15.45 -3.45
N VAL A 110 14.79 14.55 -4.14
CA VAL A 110 15.12 14.12 -5.50
C VAL A 110 14.49 15.09 -6.49
N ASP A 111 15.23 15.49 -7.51
CA ASP A 111 14.69 16.29 -8.61
C ASP A 111 13.92 15.36 -9.56
N TRP A 112 12.63 15.65 -9.71
CA TRP A 112 11.77 14.95 -10.66
C TRP A 112 12.16 15.39 -12.08
N GLY A 113 12.59 14.42 -12.88
CA GLY A 113 12.94 14.65 -14.28
C GLY A 113 11.69 14.85 -15.15
N ALA A 114 11.89 15.25 -16.40
CA ALA A 114 10.84 15.30 -17.41
C ALA A 114 10.33 13.90 -17.80
N SER A 115 11.13 12.86 -17.55
CA SER A 115 10.77 11.46 -17.75
C SER A 115 11.06 10.59 -16.52
N LYS A 116 10.51 9.37 -16.54
CA LYS A 116 10.80 8.36 -15.51
C LYS A 116 12.26 7.92 -15.53
N ASP A 117 12.84 7.79 -16.71
CA ASP A 117 14.26 7.46 -16.88
C ASP A 117 15.17 8.56 -16.34
N GLU A 118 14.84 9.83 -16.60
CA GLU A 118 15.59 10.96 -16.05
C GLU A 118 15.46 11.02 -14.51
N THR A 119 14.26 10.76 -13.99
CA THR A 119 14.05 10.65 -12.54
C THR A 119 14.86 9.50 -11.95
N ALA A 120 14.88 8.33 -12.59
CA ALA A 120 15.66 7.19 -12.17
C ALA A 120 17.17 7.49 -12.19
N GLN A 121 17.66 8.19 -13.21
CA GLN A 121 19.05 8.63 -13.28
C GLN A 121 19.40 9.63 -12.17
N ASN A 122 18.52 10.59 -11.87
CA ASN A 122 18.72 11.53 -10.76
C ASN A 122 18.81 10.81 -9.41
N ILE A 123 18.00 9.76 -9.21
CA ILE A 123 18.07 8.89 -8.03
C ILE A 123 19.40 8.13 -8.01
N PHE A 124 19.79 7.52 -9.13
CA PHE A 124 21.04 6.79 -9.27
C PHE A 124 22.26 7.64 -8.90
N ASP A 125 22.37 8.83 -9.48
CA ASP A 125 23.48 9.75 -9.25
C ASP A 125 23.56 10.17 -7.78
N ARG A 126 22.40 10.31 -7.13
CA ARG A 126 22.30 10.64 -5.70
C ARG A 126 22.75 9.47 -4.83
N LEU A 127 22.27 8.27 -5.11
CA LEU A 127 22.63 7.07 -4.35
C LEU A 127 24.10 6.71 -4.55
N THR A 128 24.65 6.92 -5.74
CA THR A 128 26.07 6.75 -6.05
C THR A 128 26.94 7.64 -5.15
N LYS A 129 26.52 8.87 -4.85
CA LYS A 129 27.23 9.75 -3.90
C LYS A 129 27.21 9.23 -2.46
N VAL A 130 26.18 8.47 -2.08
CA VAL A 130 26.01 7.96 -0.71
C VAL A 130 26.70 6.61 -0.50
N TYR A 131 26.57 5.71 -1.47
CA TYR A 131 27.02 4.31 -1.35
C TYR A 131 28.27 3.99 -2.19
N GLY A 132 28.67 4.88 -3.10
CA GLY A 132 29.80 4.68 -4.01
C GLY A 132 29.44 3.78 -5.19
N ASN A 133 29.23 2.49 -4.93
CA ASN A 133 28.87 1.52 -5.98
C ASN A 133 27.39 1.13 -5.88
N ILE A 134 26.61 1.56 -6.87
CA ILE A 134 25.18 1.27 -7.00
C ILE A 134 24.94 0.62 -8.35
N GLU A 135 24.07 -0.38 -8.36
CA GLU A 135 23.50 -0.97 -9.58
C GLU A 135 22.08 -0.46 -9.75
N MET A 136 21.70 -0.14 -11.00
CA MET A 136 20.34 0.23 -11.36
C MET A 136 19.76 -0.82 -12.30
N GLU A 137 18.63 -1.37 -11.91
CA GLU A 137 17.85 -2.31 -12.70
C GLU A 137 16.54 -1.64 -13.10
N THR A 138 16.29 -1.51 -14.41
CA THR A 138 15.06 -0.90 -14.94
C THR A 138 14.13 -1.97 -15.48
N TYR A 139 12.86 -1.84 -15.14
CA TYR A 139 11.78 -2.78 -15.41
C TYR A 139 10.68 -2.11 -16.23
N SER A 140 10.16 -2.82 -17.23
CA SER A 140 8.94 -2.40 -17.90
C SER A 140 7.73 -2.60 -16.99
N ALA A 141 6.63 -1.89 -17.26
CA ALA A 141 5.40 -2.02 -16.50
C ALA A 141 4.80 -3.43 -16.59
N GLU A 142 5.12 -4.16 -17.66
CA GLU A 142 4.66 -5.50 -17.98
C GLU A 142 5.58 -6.61 -17.43
N SER A 143 6.67 -6.25 -16.76
CA SER A 143 7.64 -7.22 -16.20
C SER A 143 7.08 -8.09 -15.09
N GLY A 144 5.91 -7.74 -14.55
CA GLY A 144 5.29 -8.43 -13.41
C GLY A 144 5.97 -8.13 -12.06
N VAL A 145 7.08 -7.38 -12.05
CA VAL A 145 7.75 -6.96 -10.81
C VAL A 145 7.00 -5.77 -10.21
N THR A 146 6.57 -5.94 -8.97
CA THR A 146 5.73 -4.96 -8.27
C THR A 146 6.43 -4.30 -7.09
N VAL A 147 5.88 -3.16 -6.66
CA VAL A 147 6.35 -2.41 -5.49
C VAL A 147 6.32 -3.27 -4.24
N GLY A 148 5.31 -4.15 -4.12
CA GLY A 148 5.22 -5.11 -3.03
C GLY A 148 6.42 -6.07 -3.02
N MET A 149 6.80 -6.62 -4.18
CA MET A 149 7.96 -7.53 -4.29
C MET A 149 9.27 -6.82 -3.94
N ALA A 150 9.52 -5.64 -4.53
CA ALA A 150 10.73 -4.87 -4.25
C ALA A 150 10.80 -4.42 -2.78
N GLY A 151 9.68 -3.99 -2.20
CA GLY A 151 9.60 -3.63 -0.78
C GLY A 151 9.78 -4.84 0.14
N ASP A 152 9.26 -6.00 -0.21
CA ASP A 152 9.45 -7.20 0.60
C ASP A 152 10.91 -7.67 0.57
N GLU A 153 11.59 -7.64 -0.57
CA GLU A 153 13.03 -7.93 -0.64
C GLU A 153 13.84 -6.89 0.15
N MET A 154 13.60 -5.60 -0.07
CA MET A 154 14.30 -4.49 0.60
C MET A 154 14.26 -4.58 2.13
N PHE A 155 13.15 -5.06 2.69
CA PHE A 155 12.97 -5.24 4.14
C PHE A 155 13.15 -6.69 4.62
N GLY A 156 13.68 -7.59 3.77
CA GLY A 156 13.99 -8.98 4.15
C GLY A 156 12.78 -9.88 4.43
N ARG A 157 11.61 -9.53 3.91
CA ARG A 157 10.35 -10.28 4.05
C ARG A 157 10.04 -11.18 2.86
N GLY A 158 10.67 -10.94 1.71
CA GLY A 158 10.38 -11.63 0.45
C GLY A 158 11.62 -12.17 -0.24
N PRO A 159 11.43 -13.00 -1.29
CA PRO A 159 12.52 -13.49 -2.11
C PRO A 159 13.16 -12.34 -2.90
N GLN A 160 14.37 -12.59 -3.41
CA GLN A 160 15.02 -11.68 -4.35
C GLN A 160 14.19 -11.59 -5.64
N ILE A 161 13.92 -10.37 -6.08
CA ILE A 161 13.22 -10.14 -7.35
C ILE A 161 14.10 -10.62 -8.52
N PRO A 162 13.48 -11.13 -9.59
CA PRO A 162 14.23 -11.53 -10.79
C PRO A 162 14.91 -10.32 -11.44
N SER A 163 16.02 -10.58 -12.15
CA SER A 163 16.61 -9.56 -13.03
C SER A 163 15.61 -9.12 -14.10
N PRO A 164 15.76 -7.92 -14.69
CA PRO A 164 14.84 -7.43 -15.73
C PRO A 164 14.65 -8.41 -16.90
N GLU A 165 15.73 -9.06 -17.35
CA GLU A 165 15.70 -10.05 -18.42
C GLU A 165 14.89 -11.30 -18.03
N ALA A 166 15.10 -11.80 -16.81
CA ALA A 166 14.37 -12.95 -16.29
C ALA A 166 12.88 -12.63 -16.08
N ALA A 167 12.57 -11.43 -15.61
CA ALA A 167 11.20 -10.94 -15.43
C ALA A 167 10.45 -10.86 -16.78
N PHE A 168 11.09 -10.26 -17.79
CA PHE A 168 10.52 -10.17 -19.14
C PHE A 168 10.30 -11.55 -19.76
N LYS A 169 11.26 -12.46 -19.62
CA LYS A 169 11.13 -13.83 -20.11
C LYS A 169 9.98 -14.58 -19.45
N ALA A 170 9.88 -14.54 -18.12
CA ALA A 170 8.83 -15.22 -17.37
C ALA A 170 7.43 -14.70 -17.73
N MET A 171 7.28 -13.40 -17.91
CA MET A 171 6.01 -12.81 -18.33
C MET A 171 5.61 -13.23 -19.74
N ASN A 172 6.55 -13.19 -20.70
CA ASN A 172 6.27 -13.66 -22.05
C ASN A 172 5.86 -15.14 -22.06
N GLU A 173 6.59 -16.00 -21.36
CA GLU A 173 6.26 -17.44 -21.28
C GLU A 173 4.87 -17.68 -20.68
N THR A 174 4.51 -16.91 -19.64
CA THR A 174 3.19 -16.96 -19.00
C THR A 174 2.08 -16.50 -19.97
N SER A 175 2.28 -15.37 -20.66
CA SER A 175 1.33 -14.87 -21.66
C SER A 175 1.14 -15.86 -22.81
N PHE A 176 2.22 -16.44 -23.33
CA PHE A 176 2.14 -17.45 -24.39
C PHE A 176 1.37 -18.70 -23.96
N ALA A 177 1.57 -19.17 -22.73
CA ALA A 177 0.84 -20.32 -22.19
C ALA A 177 -0.65 -20.02 -22.03
N SER A 178 -1.01 -18.85 -21.49
CA SER A 178 -2.39 -18.43 -21.30
C SER A 178 -3.14 -18.24 -22.63
N SER A 179 -2.51 -17.64 -23.64
CA SER A 179 -3.13 -17.43 -24.96
C SER A 179 -3.44 -18.75 -25.68
N ARG A 180 -2.57 -19.76 -25.56
CA ARG A 180 -2.83 -21.11 -26.10
C ARG A 180 -4.01 -21.79 -25.40
N LEU A 181 -4.10 -21.66 -24.08
CA LEU A 181 -5.21 -22.24 -23.32
C LEU A 181 -6.54 -21.59 -23.69
N GLN A 182 -6.59 -20.26 -23.82
CA GLN A 182 -7.79 -19.54 -24.24
C GLN A 182 -8.24 -19.94 -25.66
N THR A 183 -7.33 -19.92 -26.64
CA THR A 183 -7.67 -20.35 -28.01
C THR A 183 -8.11 -21.79 -28.08
N SER A 184 -7.52 -22.69 -27.29
CA SER A 184 -7.94 -24.09 -27.25
C SER A 184 -9.32 -24.28 -26.61
N ALA A 185 -9.64 -23.50 -25.57
CA ALA A 185 -10.94 -23.51 -24.91
C ALA A 185 -12.04 -22.92 -25.81
N GLU A 186 -11.75 -21.81 -26.49
CA GLU A 186 -12.65 -21.18 -27.46
C GLU A 186 -12.89 -22.08 -28.68
N ALA A 187 -11.83 -22.71 -29.21
CA ALA A 187 -11.96 -23.68 -30.29
C ALA A 187 -12.80 -24.89 -29.87
N LEU A 188 -12.58 -25.42 -28.65
CA LEU A 188 -13.39 -26.52 -28.12
C LEU A 188 -14.87 -26.12 -27.96
N ALA A 189 -15.15 -24.91 -27.47
CA ALA A 189 -16.49 -24.39 -27.33
C ALA A 189 -17.19 -24.26 -28.70
N LEU A 190 -16.50 -23.71 -29.71
CA LEU A 190 -16.98 -23.64 -31.09
C LEU A 190 -17.25 -25.02 -31.68
N PHE A 191 -16.37 -26.00 -31.45
CA PHE A 191 -16.59 -27.37 -31.91
C PHE A 191 -17.79 -28.04 -31.22
N GLN A 192 -17.97 -27.83 -29.92
CA GLN A 192 -19.14 -28.33 -29.19
C GLN A 192 -20.44 -27.69 -29.67
N GLU A 193 -20.41 -26.40 -30.00
CA GLU A 193 -21.56 -25.68 -30.56
C GLU A 193 -21.87 -26.14 -31.98
N ALA A 194 -20.87 -26.25 -32.86
CA ALA A 194 -21.03 -26.78 -34.22
C ALA A 194 -21.62 -28.21 -34.20
N ARG A 195 -21.22 -29.05 -33.25
CA ARG A 195 -21.77 -30.41 -33.09
C ARG A 195 -23.26 -30.42 -32.76
N LYS A 196 -23.81 -29.38 -32.12
CA LYS A 196 -25.26 -29.25 -31.88
C LYS A 196 -26.05 -28.92 -33.15
N TRP A 197 -25.44 -28.18 -34.07
CA TRP A 197 -26.05 -27.79 -35.34
C TRP A 197 -25.94 -28.87 -36.42
N PHE A 198 -24.80 -29.57 -36.47
CA PHE A 198 -24.50 -30.57 -37.50
C PHE A 198 -24.64 -32.03 -37.04
N GLY A 199 -24.90 -32.26 -35.74
CA GLY A 199 -25.18 -33.58 -35.18
C GLY A 199 -26.65 -33.96 -35.26
N ARG A 200 -27.17 -34.17 -36.47
CA ARG A 200 -28.36 -34.99 -36.75
C ARG A 200 -27.98 -36.03 -37.81
#